data_AF-A0A7S4VTF8-F1
#
_entry.id   AF-A0A7S4VTF8-F1
#
_cell.length_a   1.000
_cell.length_b   1.000
_cell.length_c   1.000
_cell.angle_alpha   90.00
_cell.angle_beta   90.00
_cell.angle_gamma   90.00
#
_symmetry.space_group_name_H-M   'P 1'
#
loop_
_entity.id
_entity.type
_entity.pdbx_description
1 polymer ?
#
loop_
_entity_poly.entity_id
_entity_poly.type
_entity_poly.pdbx_seq_one_letter_code
_entity_poly.pdbx_strand_id
1 'polypeptide(L)'
;ENYRAEIMSWEQRFDELCAFKAQKRHCHVSQSDAGNKSLGHWVSQQRVSYTRNTLNSDRIQRLNSIGFAWDPREVSWNGSFYQLCAFKTQHGHCNASQHGPRYKSLSRWVSRQRMLYKRNALNSNYIQKINSI
;
A
#
# COMPACT_ATOMS: atom_id res chain seq x y z
N GLU A 1 -40.81 -2.21 13.39
CA GLU A 1 -40.25 -1.26 12.42
C GLU A 1 -38.86 -1.74 12.02
N ASN A 2 -38.70 -2.12 10.75
CA ASN A 2 -37.45 -2.69 10.27
C ASN A 2 -36.43 -1.56 10.06
N TYR A 3 -35.47 -1.47 10.96
CA TYR A 3 -34.27 -0.63 10.86
C TYR A 3 -33.46 -1.11 9.64
N ARG A 4 -33.84 -0.64 8.44
CA ARG A 4 -33.02 -0.77 7.25
C ARG A 4 -31.83 0.16 7.46
N ALA A 5 -30.71 -0.39 7.92
CA ALA A 5 -29.43 0.28 7.79
C ALA A 5 -29.33 0.76 6.33
N GLU A 6 -29.29 2.07 6.11
CA GLU A 6 -29.16 2.64 4.77
C GLU A 6 -27.94 2.01 4.11
N ILE A 7 -28.18 1.22 3.07
CA ILE A 7 -27.12 0.64 2.25
C ILE A 7 -26.49 1.82 1.51
N MET A 8 -25.43 2.39 2.08
CA MET A 8 -24.65 3.44 1.40
C MET A 8 -24.23 2.96 0.02
N SER A 9 -24.43 3.81 -0.97
CA SER A 9 -24.05 3.52 -2.35
C SER A 9 -22.53 3.43 -2.49
N TRP A 10 -22.06 2.83 -3.60
CA TRP A 10 -20.63 2.80 -3.90
C TRP A 10 -20.05 4.21 -4.02
N GLU A 11 -20.81 5.14 -4.60
CA GLU A 11 -20.43 6.55 -4.76
C GLU A 11 -20.20 7.23 -3.41
N GLN A 12 -21.13 7.07 -2.47
CA GLN A 12 -20.99 7.64 -1.12
C GLN A 12 -19.73 7.13 -0.40
N ARG A 13 -19.42 5.83 -0.55
CA ARG A 13 -18.21 5.23 0.03
C ARG A 13 -16.93 5.69 -0.67
N PHE A 14 -16.99 5.93 -1.97
CA PHE A 14 -15.88 6.50 -2.71
C PHE A 14 -15.59 7.94 -2.25
N ASP A 15 -16.62 8.76 -2.05
CA ASP A 15 -16.48 10.12 -1.51
C ASP A 15 -15.91 10.11 -0.08
N GLU A 16 -16.37 9.18 0.77
CA GLU A 16 -15.82 8.97 2.11
C GLU A 16 -14.32 8.64 2.06
N LEU A 17 -13.90 7.80 1.11
CA LEU A 17 -12.49 7.48 0.89
C LEU A 17 -11.69 8.69 0.39
N CYS A 18 -12.26 9.52 -0.48
CA CYS A 18 -11.65 10.77 -0.94
C CYS A 18 -11.43 11.73 0.24
N ALA A 19 -12.43 11.91 1.10
CA ALA A 19 -12.33 12.73 2.31
C ALA A 19 -11.27 12.16 3.27
N PHE A 20 -11.25 10.84 3.48
CA PHE A 20 -10.23 10.19 4.30
C PHE A 20 -8.82 10.42 3.73
N LYS A 21 -8.63 10.28 2.42
CA LYS A 21 -7.36 10.56 1.75
C LYS A 21 -6.94 12.01 1.94
N ALA A 22 -7.85 12.97 1.85
CA ALA A 22 -7.53 14.38 2.08
C ALA A 22 -6.99 14.62 3.50
N GLN A 23 -7.56 13.94 4.50
CA GLN A 23 -7.14 14.08 5.90
C GLN A 23 -5.85 13.31 6.24
N LYS A 24 -5.70 12.08 5.72
CA LYS A 24 -4.62 11.15 6.12
C LYS A 24 -3.50 11.04 5.08
N ARG A 25 -3.68 11.65 3.90
CA ARG A 25 -2.77 11.61 2.73
C ARG A 25 -2.55 10.20 2.15
N HIS A 26 -3.35 9.22 2.55
CA HIS A 26 -3.31 7.85 2.04
C HIS A 26 -4.69 7.21 2.01
N CYS A 27 -4.87 6.20 1.16
CA CYS A 27 -6.11 5.41 1.06
C CYS A 27 -6.07 4.11 1.90
N HIS A 28 -5.05 3.94 2.74
CA HIS A 28 -4.97 2.80 3.65
C HIS A 28 -5.87 3.04 4.88
N VAL A 29 -7.05 2.42 4.87
CA VAL A 29 -8.00 2.45 6.00
C VAL A 29 -7.93 1.11 6.72
N SER A 30 -7.52 1.12 8.00
CA SER A 30 -7.50 -0.11 8.79
C SER A 30 -8.90 -0.47 9.24
N GLN A 31 -9.22 -1.77 9.25
CA GLN A 31 -10.46 -2.29 9.84
C GLN A 31 -10.48 -2.17 11.38
N SER A 32 -9.34 -1.92 12.01
CA SER A 32 -9.23 -1.74 13.46
C SER A 32 -9.49 -0.30 13.91
N ASP A 33 -9.52 0.67 13.01
CA ASP A 33 -9.74 2.08 13.35
C ASP A 33 -11.20 2.29 13.74
N ALA A 34 -11.46 2.54 15.03
CA ALA A 34 -12.80 2.58 15.60
C ALA A 34 -13.76 3.56 14.88
N GLY A 35 -13.25 4.68 14.37
CA GLY A 35 -14.03 5.65 13.59
C GLY A 35 -14.24 5.31 12.11
N ASN A 36 -13.50 4.35 11.54
CA ASN A 36 -13.48 4.07 10.09
C ASN A 36 -13.67 2.58 9.75
N LYS A 37 -14.16 1.75 10.69
CA LYS A 37 -14.30 0.30 10.48
C LYS A 37 -15.13 -0.05 9.24
N SER A 38 -16.21 0.69 9.00
CA SER A 38 -17.11 0.45 7.86
C SER A 38 -16.42 0.75 6.53
N LEU A 39 -15.70 1.86 6.44
CA LEU A 39 -14.88 2.22 5.28
C LEU A 39 -13.72 1.24 5.07
N GLY A 40 -13.05 0.80 6.14
CA GLY A 40 -11.99 -0.21 6.09
C GLY A 40 -12.49 -1.56 5.54
N HIS A 41 -13.71 -1.96 5.92
CA HIS A 41 -14.36 -3.14 5.35
C HIS A 41 -14.66 -2.95 3.85
N TRP A 42 -15.23 -1.79 3.48
CA TRP A 42 -15.52 -1.48 2.08
C TRP A 42 -14.25 -1.48 1.19
N VAL A 43 -13.16 -0.88 1.67
CA VAL A 43 -11.84 -0.89 1.02
C VAL A 43 -11.34 -2.32 0.81
N SER A 44 -11.48 -3.18 1.82
CA SER A 44 -11.11 -4.59 1.71
C SER A 44 -11.94 -5.32 0.66
N GLN A 45 -13.25 -5.05 0.62
CA GLN A 45 -14.14 -5.62 -0.40
C GLN A 45 -13.74 -5.19 -1.82
N GLN A 46 -13.34 -3.94 -2.02
CA GLN A 46 -12.85 -3.49 -3.34
C GLN A 46 -11.64 -4.31 -3.79
N ARG A 47 -10.68 -4.56 -2.88
CA ARG A 47 -9.49 -5.38 -3.18
C ARG A 47 -9.86 -6.82 -3.53
N VAL A 48 -10.80 -7.42 -2.79
CA VAL A 48 -11.29 -8.79 -3.07
C VAL A 48 -12.01 -8.86 -4.41
N SER A 49 -12.86 -7.88 -4.74
CA SER A 49 -13.54 -7.83 -6.04
C SER A 49 -12.56 -7.61 -7.20
N TYR A 50 -11.51 -6.80 -6.99
CA TYR A 50 -10.46 -6.61 -7.98
C TYR A 50 -9.67 -7.89 -8.25
N THR A 51 -9.22 -8.61 -7.22
CA THR A 51 -8.49 -9.87 -7.41
C THR A 51 -9.34 -10.98 -8.01
N ARG A 52 -10.66 -10.92 -7.81
CA ARG A 52 -11.63 -11.83 -8.44
C ARG A 52 -12.08 -11.39 -9.84
N ASN A 53 -11.57 -10.27 -10.36
CA ASN A 53 -11.99 -9.67 -11.63
C ASN A 53 -13.52 -9.40 -11.71
N THR A 54 -14.18 -9.17 -10.58
CA THR A 54 -15.63 -8.87 -10.51
C THR A 54 -15.93 -7.39 -10.29
N LEU A 55 -14.90 -6.57 -10.10
CA LEU A 55 -15.06 -5.13 -9.94
C LEU A 55 -15.21 -4.46 -11.32
N ASN A 56 -16.24 -3.62 -11.46
CA ASN A 56 -16.50 -2.85 -12.67
C ASN A 56 -15.28 -1.96 -13.04
N SER A 57 -14.98 -1.86 -14.33
CA SER A 57 -13.84 -1.09 -14.89
C SER A 57 -13.84 0.38 -14.47
N ASP A 58 -15.00 1.03 -14.44
CA ASP A 58 -15.12 2.45 -14.10
C ASP A 58 -14.78 2.68 -12.62
N ARG A 59 -15.15 1.73 -11.77
CA ARG A 59 -14.80 1.73 -10.34
C ARG A 59 -13.30 1.54 -10.15
N ILE A 60 -12.68 0.64 -10.93
CA ILE A 60 -11.23 0.46 -10.94
C ILE A 60 -10.54 1.75 -11.36
N GLN A 61 -10.98 2.39 -12.45
CA GLN A 61 -10.41 3.64 -12.93
C GLN A 61 -10.53 4.77 -11.89
N ARG A 62 -11.69 4.91 -11.24
CA ARG A 62 -11.90 5.91 -10.18
C ARG A 62 -10.99 5.66 -8.97
N LEU A 63 -10.88 4.41 -8.50
CA LEU A 63 -9.96 4.07 -7.41
C LEU A 63 -8.49 4.32 -7.81
N ASN A 64 -8.10 3.98 -9.04
CA ASN A 64 -6.77 4.29 -9.56
C ASN A 64 -6.50 5.80 -9.61
N SER A 65 -7.49 6.62 -10.00
CA SER A 65 -7.34 8.08 -10.10
C SER A 65 -6.99 8.75 -8.76
N ILE A 66 -7.41 8.14 -7.64
CA ILE A 66 -7.07 8.60 -6.30
C ILE A 66 -5.82 7.91 -5.73
N GLY A 67 -5.09 7.13 -6.53
CA GLY A 67 -3.88 6.40 -6.08
C GLY A 67 -4.20 5.28 -5.10
N PHE A 68 -5.36 4.63 -5.24
CA PHE A 68 -5.75 3.52 -4.39
C PHE A 68 -4.77 2.35 -4.53
N ALA A 69 -4.23 1.89 -3.40
CA ALA A 69 -3.34 0.75 -3.38
C ALA A 69 -4.11 -0.57 -3.26
N TRP A 70 -4.08 -1.35 -4.34
CA TRP A 70 -4.69 -2.68 -4.42
C TRP A 70 -3.97 -3.71 -3.53
N ASP A 71 -2.65 -3.65 -3.43
CA ASP A 71 -1.87 -4.43 -2.46
C ASP A 71 -1.30 -3.53 -1.35
N PRO A 72 -1.79 -3.62 -0.10
CA PRO A 72 -1.22 -2.92 1.04
C PRO A 72 0.26 -3.22 1.27
N ARG A 73 0.71 -4.43 0.94
CA ARG A 73 2.11 -4.83 1.09
C ARG A 73 2.99 -4.07 0.12
N GLU A 74 2.47 -3.73 -1.06
CA GLU A 74 3.19 -2.89 -2.02
C GLU A 74 3.40 -1.46 -1.48
N VAL A 75 2.44 -0.89 -0.75
CA VAL A 75 2.60 0.44 -0.12
C VAL A 75 3.76 0.42 0.87
N SER A 76 3.74 -0.53 1.81
CA SER A 76 4.81 -0.68 2.80
C SER A 76 6.16 -0.96 2.16
N TRP A 77 6.18 -1.80 1.12
CA TRP A 77 7.40 -2.10 0.37
C TRP A 77 7.95 -0.86 -0.35
N ASN A 78 7.08 -0.10 -1.03
CA ASN A 78 7.46 1.15 -1.72
C ASN A 78 8.00 2.19 -0.74
N GLY A 79 7.44 2.28 0.47
CA GLY A 79 7.95 3.17 1.52
C GLY A 79 9.41 2.87 1.88
N SER A 80 9.76 1.60 2.11
CA SER A 80 11.15 1.20 2.36
C SER A 80 12.05 1.34 1.12
N PHE A 81 11.50 1.10 -0.07
CA PHE A 81 12.22 1.32 -1.32
C PHE A 81 12.60 2.79 -1.51
N TYR A 82 11.69 3.73 -1.29
CA TYR A 82 12.01 5.17 -1.37
C TYR A 82 13.04 5.61 -0.32
N GLN A 83 13.01 5.02 0.88
CA GLN A 83 14.08 5.23 1.86
C GLN A 83 15.44 4.71 1.36
N LEU A 84 15.46 3.58 0.64
CA LEU A 84 16.68 3.07 0.03
C LEU A 84 17.18 3.99 -1.09
N CYS A 85 16.28 4.51 -1.94
CA CYS A 85 16.65 5.47 -2.98
C CYS A 85 17.28 6.73 -2.38
N ALA A 86 16.62 7.34 -1.38
CA ALA A 86 17.13 8.51 -0.69
C ALA A 86 18.50 8.24 -0.04
N PHE A 87 18.66 7.06 0.58
CA PHE A 87 19.93 6.62 1.13
C PHE A 87 21.02 6.48 0.07
N LYS A 88 20.71 5.87 -1.08
CA LYS A 88 21.67 5.73 -2.20
C LYS A 88 22.08 7.10 -2.73
N THR A 89 21.14 8.03 -2.91
CA THR A 89 21.45 9.40 -3.34
C THR A 89 22.37 10.10 -2.35
N GLN A 90 22.16 9.91 -1.04
CA GLN A 90 22.97 10.55 -0.01
C GLN A 90 24.37 9.94 0.14
N HIS A 91 24.51 8.62 0.02
CA HIS A 91 25.73 7.88 0.39
C HIS A 91 26.44 7.17 -0.77
N GLY A 92 25.87 7.20 -1.98
CA GLY A 92 26.41 6.56 -3.18
C GLY A 92 26.25 5.04 -3.26
N HIS A 93 25.73 4.39 -2.21
CA HIS A 93 25.61 2.94 -2.12
C HIS A 93 24.36 2.49 -1.36
N CYS A 94 23.99 1.22 -1.45
CA CYS A 94 22.83 0.65 -0.74
C CYS A 94 23.16 -0.04 0.60
N ASN A 95 24.38 0.14 1.13
CA ASN A 95 24.82 -0.53 2.35
C ASN A 95 24.43 0.23 3.64
N ALA A 96 23.14 0.18 3.97
CA ALA A 96 22.57 0.86 5.14
C ALA A 96 23.12 0.37 6.50
N SER A 97 23.73 -0.81 6.59
CA SER A 97 24.28 -1.34 7.84
C SER A 97 25.50 -0.57 8.35
N GLN A 98 26.25 0.09 7.46
CA GLN A 98 27.47 0.83 7.81
C GLN A 98 27.18 2.18 8.51
N HIS A 99 25.92 2.64 8.51
CA HIS A 99 25.54 3.99 8.93
C HIS A 99 24.82 4.03 10.29
N GLY A 100 25.02 3.00 11.10
CA GLY A 100 24.59 2.96 12.49
C GLY A 100 23.09 2.73 12.74
N PRO A 101 22.62 2.91 13.99
CA PRO A 101 21.28 2.52 14.43
C PRO A 101 20.14 3.25 13.70
N ARG A 102 20.38 4.46 13.20
CA ARG A 102 19.43 5.26 12.42
C ARG A 102 18.87 4.50 11.22
N TYR A 103 19.68 3.67 10.56
CA TYR A 103 19.29 2.92 9.36
C TYR A 103 19.04 1.44 9.64
N LYS A 104 18.86 1.05 10.91
CA LYS A 104 18.68 -0.36 11.31
C LYS A 104 17.45 -1.00 10.68
N SER A 105 16.35 -0.26 10.54
CA SER A 105 15.13 -0.72 9.84
C SER A 105 15.39 -0.98 8.36
N LEU A 106 15.99 -0.01 7.67
CA LEU A 106 16.36 -0.12 6.26
C LEU A 106 17.34 -1.27 6.00
N SER A 107 18.36 -1.42 6.85
CA SER A 107 19.33 -2.52 6.77
C SER A 107 18.70 -3.91 6.90
N ARG A 108 17.77 -4.08 7.85
CA ARG A 108 16.98 -5.33 7.97
C ARG A 108 16.11 -5.57 6.75
N TRP A 109 15.49 -4.52 6.23
CA TRP A 109 14.67 -4.62 5.03
C TRP A 109 15.49 -5.05 3.81
N VAL A 110 16.66 -4.44 3.56
CA VAL A 110 17.58 -4.82 2.47
C VAL A 110 18.04 -6.27 2.62
N SER A 111 18.42 -6.68 3.84
CA SER A 111 18.79 -8.06 4.14
C SER A 111 17.65 -9.04 3.82
N ARG A 112 16.40 -8.66 4.15
CA ARG A 112 15.22 -9.45 3.81
C ARG A 112 15.03 -9.56 2.30
N GLN A 113 15.20 -8.48 1.53
CA GLN A 113 15.06 -8.52 0.06
C GLN A 113 16.11 -9.44 -0.57
N ARG A 114 17.38 -9.33 -0.15
CA ARG A 114 18.47 -10.22 -0.63
C ARG A 114 18.18 -11.69 -0.35
N MET A 115 17.65 -12.00 0.83
CA MET A 115 17.28 -13.37 1.19
C MET A 115 16.11 -13.88 0.35
N LEU A 116 15.05 -13.07 0.15
CA LEU A 116 13.91 -13.44 -0.69
C LEU A 116 14.30 -13.65 -2.16
N TYR A 117 15.22 -12.81 -2.68
CA TYR A 117 15.77 -12.97 -4.02
C TYR A 117 16.51 -14.30 -4.16
N LYS A 118 17.39 -14.65 -3.21
CA LYS A 118 18.10 -15.95 -3.20
C LYS A 118 17.16 -17.16 -3.13
N ARG A 119 15.97 -17.00 -2.54
CA ARG A 119 14.95 -18.04 -2.44
C ARG A 119 13.95 -18.05 -3.60
N ASN A 120 14.14 -17.23 -4.64
CA ASN A 120 13.19 -17.04 -5.73
C ASN A 120 11.76 -16.69 -5.26
N ALA A 121 11.64 -16.04 -4.10
CA ALA A 121 10.37 -15.70 -3.45
C ALA A 121 10.08 -14.19 -3.49
N LEU A 122 10.93 -13.40 -4.16
CA LEU A 122 10.72 -11.97 -4.35
C LEU A 122 9.92 -11.72 -5.63
N ASN A 123 8.90 -10.88 -5.54
CA ASN A 123 8.07 -10.50 -6.68
C ASN A 123 8.92 -9.86 -7.79
N SER A 124 8.67 -10.20 -9.05
CA SER A 124 9.41 -9.69 -10.22
C SER A 124 9.42 -8.17 -10.32
N ASN A 125 8.30 -7.50 -10.00
CA ASN A 125 8.21 -6.04 -10.01
C ASN A 125 9.15 -5.41 -8.96
N TYR A 126 9.30 -6.07 -7.79
CA TYR A 126 10.22 -5.61 -6.74
C TYR A 126 11.67 -5.82 -7.14
N ILE A 127 11.99 -6.92 -7.84
CA ILE A 127 13.32 -7.15 -8.40
C ILE A 127 13.66 -6.05 -9.41
N GLN A 128 12.76 -5.76 -10.34
CA GLN A 128 12.95 -4.70 -11.33
C GLN A 128 13.19 -3.34 -10.69
N LYS A 129 12.36 -2.94 -9.71
CA LYS A 129 12.53 -1.67 -8.97
C LYS A 129 13.86 -1.59 -8.22
N ILE A 130 14.29 -2.65 -7.54
CA ILE A 130 15.59 -2.66 -6.81
C ILE A 130 16.77 -2.61 -7.79
N ASN A 131 16.67 -3.27 -8.94
CA ASN A 131 17.74 -3.27 -9.93
C ASN A 131 17.83 -1.95 -10.72
N SER A 132 16.76 -1.14 -10.74
CA SER A 132 16.75 0.15 -11.43
C SER A 132 17.41 1.29 -10.65
N ILE A 133 17.73 1.10 -9.37
CA ILE A 133 18.32 2.15 -8.53
C ILE A 133 19.83 2.09 -8.52
#